data_AF-A0A1V2NQD2-F1
#
_entry.id   AF-A0A1V2NQD2-F1
#
_cell.length_a   1.000
_cell.length_b   1.000
_cell.length_c   1.000
_cell.angle_alpha   90.00
_cell.angle_beta   90.00
_cell.angle_gamma   90.00
#
_symmetry.space_group_name_H-M   'P 1'
#
loop_
_entity.id
_entity.type
_entity.pdbx_description
1 polymer ?
#
loop_
_entity_poly.entity_id
_entity_poly.type
_entity_poly.pdbx_seq_one_letter_code
_entity_poly.pdbx_strand_id
1 'polypeptide(L)'
;MALFSRRKKSDSDDVSADRPDDVIEPGEQPVDPADAPASEAPAAPVPQVNISTSSFRGVGAPVDAAPVTDSTPPVAARPSARQPGPMEAPEGLESIPGLRDNALLAIALAEISGQPEPAQLLNVARQLLQGHVFLRVKGDARALLAEGKDLPLAVATRGDEQLVLAYSSGRALTQSVEADGDRDTSAMGQPVMALMRHVIGGPYAGVVLDHSSGDARAVLPTALLERMVSEADPDLRVKTALSEKRTESTASTIVDAVLAGAPLWIAVAQSEEGGPVGVAESRTATGERFLEVFSHPLELLALGRGDQAVPLQTEQLAKALAGDDGLTGLLVDPAGPWIRLNRDDLAGVLALAE
;
A
#
# COMPACT_ATOMS: atom_id res chain seq x y z
N MET A 1 -36.66 43.15 -31.54
CA MET A 1 -38.02 42.92 -31.02
C MET A 1 -37.88 42.37 -29.61
N ALA A 2 -38.16 43.21 -28.62
CA ALA A 2 -39.33 43.09 -27.73
C ALA A 2 -39.12 42.01 -26.65
N LEU A 3 -38.73 42.42 -25.42
CA LEU A 3 -39.63 42.63 -24.26
C LEU A 3 -40.11 41.27 -23.72
N PHE A 4 -39.87 40.91 -22.46
CA PHE A 4 -40.69 41.39 -21.35
C PHE A 4 -39.89 41.64 -20.05
N SER A 5 -40.17 42.81 -19.48
CA SER A 5 -39.97 43.20 -18.08
C SER A 5 -41.33 43.26 -17.38
N ARG A 6 -41.38 42.93 -16.08
CA ARG A 6 -42.03 43.68 -14.98
C ARG A 6 -41.78 42.89 -13.67
N ARG A 7 -40.96 43.38 -12.71
CA ARG A 7 -41.24 44.36 -11.61
C ARG A 7 -42.21 43.80 -10.54
N LYS A 8 -42.07 44.02 -9.22
CA LYS A 8 -41.35 45.07 -8.44
C LYS A 8 -41.38 44.76 -6.91
N LYS A 9 -40.40 45.34 -6.19
CA LYS A 9 -40.46 46.03 -4.85
C LYS A 9 -40.67 45.16 -3.59
N SER A 10 -39.98 45.28 -2.45
CA SER A 10 -39.35 46.43 -1.74
C SER A 10 -38.31 45.89 -0.73
N ASP A 11 -37.12 46.51 -0.53
CA ASP A 11 -36.72 47.40 0.61
C ASP A 11 -37.14 46.90 2.00
N SER A 12 -36.37 46.95 3.10
CA SER A 12 -35.03 47.46 3.45
C SER A 12 -34.83 47.16 4.97
N ASP A 13 -33.59 47.01 5.44
CA ASP A 13 -33.01 47.49 6.73
C ASP A 13 -33.75 47.21 8.07
N ASP A 14 -33.15 46.92 9.23
CA ASP A 14 -31.81 46.81 9.80
C ASP A 14 -32.00 46.45 11.31
N VAL A 15 -30.92 46.15 12.04
CA VAL A 15 -30.73 46.24 13.50
C VAL A 15 -31.03 45.03 14.43
N SER A 16 -29.93 44.35 14.80
CA SER A 16 -29.37 44.00 16.13
C SER A 16 -30.19 43.75 17.41
N ALA A 17 -29.56 42.95 18.28
CA ALA A 17 -29.81 42.61 19.71
C ALA A 17 -30.80 41.44 19.93
N ASP A 18 -30.62 40.49 20.86
CA ASP A 18 -29.90 40.50 22.13
C ASP A 18 -29.74 39.03 22.63
N ARG A 19 -28.78 38.76 23.52
CA ARG A 19 -28.65 37.52 24.33
C ARG A 19 -29.02 37.90 25.77
N PRO A 20 -29.59 37.01 26.61
CA PRO A 20 -28.74 36.29 27.57
C PRO A 20 -29.21 34.89 27.96
N ASP A 21 -28.29 34.20 28.65
CA ASP A 21 -28.42 32.90 29.32
C ASP A 21 -29.36 32.94 30.54
N ASP A 22 -29.88 31.77 30.98
CA ASP A 22 -29.95 31.45 32.43
C ASP A 22 -30.17 29.95 32.71
N VAL A 23 -29.57 29.53 33.81
CA VAL A 23 -29.38 28.17 34.34
C VAL A 23 -30.31 27.95 35.56
N ILE A 24 -30.43 26.67 35.99
CA ILE A 24 -30.72 26.13 37.35
C ILE A 24 -31.98 25.22 37.44
N GLU A 25 -31.77 23.90 37.29
CA GLU A 25 -31.79 22.80 38.29
C GLU A 25 -32.91 22.66 39.41
N PRO A 26 -33.00 21.54 40.18
CA PRO A 26 -33.93 20.40 40.02
C PRO A 26 -34.86 20.14 41.25
N GLY A 27 -35.77 19.15 41.19
CA GLY A 27 -36.56 18.74 42.37
C GLY A 27 -37.45 17.48 42.24
N GLU A 28 -36.99 16.41 42.90
CA GLU A 28 -37.68 15.38 43.72
C GLU A 28 -38.89 14.53 43.25
N GLN A 29 -38.72 13.22 43.49
CA GLN A 29 -39.66 12.08 43.54
C GLN A 29 -40.76 12.22 44.63
N PRO A 30 -41.87 11.45 44.55
CA PRO A 30 -41.97 10.22 45.35
C PRO A 30 -42.69 9.01 44.70
N VAL A 31 -42.32 7.83 45.22
CA VAL A 31 -42.85 6.44 45.09
C VAL A 31 -44.30 6.29 45.64
N ASP A 32 -45.15 5.28 45.40
CA ASP A 32 -45.04 3.79 45.32
C ASP A 32 -46.48 3.21 45.00
N PRO A 33 -46.87 1.92 45.16
CA PRO A 33 -46.44 0.62 44.59
C PRO A 33 -47.63 -0.19 43.94
N ALA A 34 -47.36 -1.30 43.23
CA ALA A 34 -48.16 -2.55 43.31
C ALA A 34 -47.65 -3.71 42.40
N ASP A 35 -47.24 -4.78 43.06
CA ASP A 35 -47.37 -6.23 42.79
C ASP A 35 -46.96 -6.93 41.47
N ALA A 36 -46.29 -8.07 41.69
CA ALA A 36 -45.60 -9.01 40.77
C ALA A 36 -46.56 -10.03 40.08
N PRO A 37 -46.15 -10.96 39.18
CA PRO A 37 -45.05 -11.92 39.38
C PRO A 37 -44.19 -12.32 38.14
N ALA A 38 -43.19 -13.16 38.44
CA ALA A 38 -42.05 -13.62 37.67
C ALA A 38 -42.31 -14.31 36.32
N SER A 39 -41.36 -14.12 35.38
CA SER A 39 -41.11 -15.02 34.26
C SER A 39 -39.59 -15.17 34.04
N GLU A 40 -39.15 -16.40 33.80
CA GLU A 40 -37.76 -16.82 33.59
C GLU A 40 -37.04 -16.00 32.52
N ALA A 41 -35.84 -15.49 32.84
CA ALA A 41 -34.97 -14.86 31.87
C ALA A 41 -34.22 -15.93 31.05
N PRO A 42 -34.29 -15.92 29.71
CA PRO A 42 -33.44 -16.78 28.89
C PRO A 42 -31.98 -16.31 28.93
N ALA A 43 -31.07 -17.28 28.91
CA ALA A 43 -29.63 -17.05 28.87
C ALA A 43 -29.22 -16.13 27.71
N ALA A 44 -28.30 -15.21 27.98
CA ALA A 44 -27.77 -14.27 27.00
C ALA A 44 -27.11 -15.03 25.82
N PRO A 45 -27.38 -14.64 24.56
CA PRO A 45 -26.71 -15.24 23.42
C PRO A 45 -25.23 -14.79 23.40
N VAL A 46 -24.32 -15.77 23.49
CA VAL A 46 -22.90 -15.58 23.23
C VAL A 46 -22.73 -15.15 21.77
N PRO A 47 -22.02 -14.07 21.44
CA PRO A 47 -21.87 -13.63 20.06
C PRO A 47 -21.06 -14.68 19.28
N GLN A 48 -21.72 -15.39 18.38
CA GLN A 48 -21.07 -16.31 17.44
C GLN A 48 -20.57 -15.50 16.25
N VAL A 49 -19.25 -15.37 16.13
CA VAL A 49 -18.60 -14.79 14.95
C VAL A 49 -18.56 -15.85 13.87
N ASN A 50 -19.42 -15.73 12.86
CA ASN A 50 -19.41 -16.62 11.69
C ASN A 50 -18.39 -16.13 10.67
N ILE A 51 -17.31 -16.89 10.51
CA ILE A 51 -16.21 -16.66 9.57
C ILE A 51 -16.66 -17.05 8.16
N SER A 52 -16.52 -16.13 7.21
CA SER A 52 -16.76 -16.41 5.79
C SER A 52 -15.60 -17.20 5.20
N THR A 53 -15.87 -18.44 4.77
CA THR A 53 -14.91 -19.32 4.09
C THR A 53 -14.89 -19.04 2.59
N SER A 54 -13.73 -18.66 2.04
CA SER A 54 -13.47 -18.70 0.60
C SER A 54 -12.53 -19.86 0.31
N SER A 55 -12.94 -20.77 -0.58
CA SER A 55 -12.12 -21.87 -1.09
C SER A 55 -11.38 -21.38 -2.33
N PHE A 56 -10.06 -21.28 -2.25
CA PHE A 56 -9.22 -21.02 -3.42
C PHE A 56 -7.97 -21.91 -3.40
N ARG A 57 -7.48 -22.19 -4.62
CA ARG A 57 -6.28 -22.96 -4.93
C ARG A 57 -5.12 -22.50 -4.03
N GLY A 58 -4.64 -23.44 -3.21
CA GLY A 58 -3.67 -23.13 -2.16
C GLY A 58 -2.43 -22.41 -2.67
N VAL A 59 -2.02 -21.37 -1.95
CA VAL A 59 -0.74 -20.68 -2.17
C VAL A 59 0.37 -21.74 -2.18
N GLY A 60 1.30 -21.69 -3.14
CA GLY A 60 2.46 -22.60 -3.21
C GLY A 60 2.20 -24.01 -3.77
N ALA A 61 1.02 -24.31 -4.31
CA ALA A 61 0.80 -25.56 -5.04
C ALA A 61 1.58 -25.56 -6.38
N PRO A 62 2.22 -26.68 -6.78
CA PRO A 62 2.85 -26.79 -8.10
C PRO A 62 1.83 -26.55 -9.21
N VAL A 63 2.28 -25.95 -10.32
CA VAL A 63 1.44 -25.47 -11.44
C VAL A 63 0.57 -26.60 -12.04
N ASP A 64 1.00 -27.86 -11.88
CA ASP A 64 0.38 -29.08 -12.45
C ASP A 64 -0.53 -29.87 -11.49
N ALA A 65 -0.88 -29.37 -10.31
CA ALA A 65 -1.82 -30.07 -9.43
C ALA A 65 -3.25 -30.04 -9.99
N ALA A 66 -3.82 -31.22 -10.29
CA ALA A 66 -5.19 -31.38 -10.79
C ALA A 66 -6.24 -30.91 -9.77
N PRO A 67 -7.35 -30.29 -10.20
CA PRO A 67 -8.37 -29.79 -9.29
C PRO A 67 -9.13 -30.94 -8.61
N VAL A 68 -9.16 -30.91 -7.28
CA VAL A 68 -10.13 -31.69 -6.49
C VAL A 68 -11.51 -31.07 -6.66
N THR A 69 -12.41 -31.80 -7.32
CA THR A 69 -13.80 -31.41 -7.53
C THR A 69 -14.60 -31.72 -6.27
N ASP A 70 -14.81 -30.73 -5.41
CA ASP A 70 -15.86 -30.82 -4.39
C ASP A 70 -17.01 -29.87 -4.74
N SER A 71 -18.21 -30.43 -4.78
CA SER A 71 -19.39 -29.82 -5.39
C SER A 71 -20.15 -28.97 -4.37
N THR A 72 -19.76 -27.71 -4.21
CA THR A 72 -20.52 -26.72 -3.44
C THR A 72 -21.04 -25.63 -4.40
N PRO A 73 -22.31 -25.16 -4.28
CA PRO A 73 -22.88 -24.21 -5.24
C PRO A 73 -22.13 -22.87 -5.26
N PRO A 74 -22.09 -22.15 -6.41
CA PRO A 74 -21.27 -20.96 -6.56
C PRO A 74 -21.85 -19.79 -5.76
N VAL A 75 -21.17 -19.40 -4.69
CA VAL A 75 -21.30 -18.06 -4.12
C VAL A 75 -20.75 -17.08 -5.15
N ALA A 76 -21.53 -16.06 -5.49
CA ALA A 76 -21.19 -15.06 -6.50
C ALA A 76 -19.73 -14.61 -6.38
N ALA A 77 -18.97 -14.82 -7.46
CA ALA A 77 -17.58 -14.43 -7.58
C ALA A 77 -17.45 -12.90 -7.45
N ARG A 78 -17.19 -12.41 -6.23
CA ARG A 78 -16.32 -11.24 -6.10
C ARG A 78 -15.00 -11.59 -6.78
N PRO A 79 -14.19 -10.61 -7.24
CA PRO A 79 -12.80 -10.85 -7.62
C PRO A 79 -11.97 -11.19 -6.36
N SER A 80 -12.34 -12.27 -5.68
CA SER A 80 -11.59 -12.89 -4.60
C SER A 80 -10.45 -13.67 -5.23
N ALA A 81 -9.25 -13.38 -4.76
CA ALA A 81 -8.00 -14.07 -5.08
C ALA A 81 -7.52 -13.93 -6.52
N ARG A 82 -6.98 -12.74 -6.87
CA ARG A 82 -5.82 -12.74 -7.78
C ARG A 82 -4.81 -13.74 -7.18
N GLN A 83 -4.29 -14.66 -7.99
CA GLN A 83 -3.22 -15.55 -7.55
C GLN A 83 -2.15 -14.68 -6.86
N PRO A 84 -1.61 -15.13 -5.70
CA PRO A 84 -0.51 -14.43 -5.06
C PRO A 84 0.57 -14.11 -6.10
N GLY A 85 1.22 -12.97 -5.94
CA GLY A 85 2.32 -12.57 -6.79
C GLY A 85 3.45 -13.60 -6.78
N PRO A 86 4.53 -13.37 -7.53
CA PRO A 86 5.69 -14.24 -7.47
C PRO A 86 6.20 -14.35 -6.02
N MET A 87 6.64 -15.54 -5.64
CA MET A 87 7.19 -15.76 -4.30
C MET A 87 8.52 -15.02 -4.12
N GLU A 88 9.36 -15.03 -5.15
CA GLU A 88 10.67 -14.42 -5.12
C GLU A 88 10.73 -13.24 -6.09
N ALA A 89 11.52 -12.24 -5.73
CA ALA A 89 11.87 -11.18 -6.65
C ALA A 89 12.65 -11.77 -7.84
N PRO A 90 12.49 -11.21 -9.04
CA PRO A 90 13.35 -11.54 -10.17
C PRO A 90 14.82 -11.34 -9.82
N GLU A 91 15.69 -12.19 -10.37
CA GLU A 91 17.13 -11.99 -10.25
C GLU A 91 17.51 -10.60 -10.79
N GLY A 92 18.30 -9.87 -10.01
CA GLY A 92 18.75 -8.54 -10.41
C GLY A 92 19.74 -8.60 -11.54
N LEU A 93 19.55 -7.74 -12.54
CA LEU A 93 20.57 -7.43 -13.52
C LEU A 93 21.39 -6.23 -13.03
N GLU A 94 22.67 -6.19 -13.39
CA GLU A 94 23.51 -5.00 -13.25
C GLU A 94 23.80 -4.46 -14.64
N SER A 95 22.92 -3.58 -15.15
CA SER A 95 23.21 -2.88 -16.41
C SER A 95 24.41 -1.95 -16.30
N ILE A 96 24.73 -1.49 -15.08
CA ILE A 96 25.93 -0.73 -14.75
C ILE A 96 26.67 -1.49 -13.65
N PRO A 97 27.98 -1.79 -13.80
CA PRO A 97 28.73 -2.55 -12.81
C PRO A 97 28.63 -1.95 -11.41
N GLY A 98 28.25 -2.78 -10.43
CA GLY A 98 28.13 -2.37 -9.03
C GLY A 98 26.82 -1.66 -8.68
N LEU A 99 25.87 -1.57 -9.62
CA LEU A 99 24.55 -1.00 -9.36
C LEU A 99 23.44 -1.88 -9.94
N ARG A 100 22.63 -2.43 -9.05
CA ARG A 100 21.53 -3.33 -9.38
C ARG A 100 20.36 -2.55 -9.98
N ASP A 101 19.84 -3.05 -11.10
CA ASP A 101 18.63 -2.56 -11.73
C ASP A 101 17.40 -2.85 -10.86
N ASN A 102 16.42 -1.96 -10.93
CA ASN A 102 15.13 -2.17 -10.29
C ASN A 102 14.25 -3.06 -11.17
N ALA A 103 14.54 -4.36 -11.15
CA ALA A 103 13.87 -5.33 -12.01
C ALA A 103 12.35 -5.36 -11.82
N LEU A 104 11.88 -5.24 -10.57
CA LEU A 104 10.45 -5.22 -10.26
C LEU A 104 9.75 -3.96 -10.81
N LEU A 105 10.40 -2.80 -10.73
CA LEU A 105 9.91 -1.57 -11.34
C LEU A 105 9.89 -1.69 -12.87
N ALA A 106 10.96 -2.22 -13.46
CA ALA A 106 11.06 -2.41 -14.91
C ALA A 106 9.97 -3.36 -15.44
N ILE A 107 9.65 -4.43 -14.70
CA ILE A 107 8.56 -5.36 -15.04
C ILE A 107 7.20 -4.65 -14.97
N ALA A 108 6.93 -3.89 -13.89
CA ALA A 108 5.68 -3.16 -13.76
C ALA A 108 5.49 -2.10 -14.85
N LEU A 109 6.56 -1.42 -15.26
CA LEU A 109 6.53 -0.47 -16.38
C LEU A 109 6.28 -1.17 -17.72
N ALA A 110 6.85 -2.36 -17.92
CA ALA A 110 6.66 -3.14 -19.16
C ALA A 110 5.22 -3.66 -19.34
N GLU A 111 4.40 -3.70 -18.27
CA GLU A 111 2.97 -4.04 -18.36
C GLU A 111 2.14 -2.92 -19.01
N ILE A 112 2.67 -1.70 -19.09
CA ILE A 112 1.96 -0.54 -19.64
C ILE A 112 2.07 -0.57 -21.17
N SER A 113 0.91 -0.57 -21.82
CA SER A 113 0.75 -0.37 -23.27
C SER A 113 -0.25 0.76 -23.52
N GLY A 114 0.12 1.76 -24.31
CA GLY A 114 -0.70 2.95 -24.51
C GLY A 114 -0.88 3.80 -23.25
N GLN A 115 -2.12 4.17 -22.93
CA GLN A 115 -2.42 5.01 -21.76
C GLN A 115 -2.44 4.16 -20.48
N PRO A 116 -1.65 4.50 -19.44
CA PRO A 116 -1.62 3.74 -18.20
C PRO A 116 -2.98 3.70 -17.49
N GLU A 117 -3.43 2.50 -17.13
CA GLU A 117 -4.61 2.32 -16.27
C GLU A 117 -4.27 2.65 -14.81
N PRO A 118 -5.26 3.08 -13.99
CA PRO A 118 -5.03 3.39 -12.58
C PRO A 118 -4.37 2.25 -11.79
N ALA A 119 -4.78 0.99 -12.04
CA ALA A 119 -4.20 -0.18 -11.38
C ALA A 119 -2.73 -0.40 -11.76
N GLN A 120 -2.35 -0.11 -13.01
CA GLN A 120 -0.96 -0.20 -13.47
C GLN A 120 -0.09 0.87 -12.82
N LEU A 121 -0.61 2.10 -12.69
CA LEU A 121 0.10 3.19 -12.00
C LEU A 121 0.31 2.88 -10.51
N LEU A 122 -0.68 2.27 -9.84
CA LEU A 122 -0.53 1.80 -8.46
C LEU A 122 0.49 0.65 -8.36
N ASN A 123 0.52 -0.26 -9.34
CA ASN A 123 1.54 -1.31 -9.42
C ASN A 123 2.94 -0.71 -9.58
N VAL A 124 3.13 0.26 -10.49
CA VAL A 124 4.39 0.99 -10.65
C VAL A 124 4.78 1.71 -9.37
N ALA A 125 3.85 2.41 -8.72
CA ALA A 125 4.11 3.13 -7.47
C ALA A 125 4.57 2.20 -6.35
N ARG A 126 3.92 1.05 -6.13
CA ARG A 126 4.38 0.09 -5.10
C ARG A 126 5.73 -0.54 -5.45
N GLN A 127 6.04 -0.74 -6.73
CA GLN A 127 7.33 -1.30 -7.16
C GLN A 127 8.44 -0.25 -7.18
N LEU A 128 8.11 1.04 -7.17
CA LEU A 128 9.08 2.12 -6.97
C LEU A 128 9.59 2.18 -5.52
N LEU A 129 8.83 1.70 -4.53
CA LEU A 129 9.17 1.76 -3.10
C LEU A 129 10.27 0.78 -2.66
N GLN A 130 11.15 0.35 -3.56
CA GLN A 130 12.19 -0.61 -3.26
C GLN A 130 13.41 -0.41 -4.16
N GLY A 131 14.58 -0.78 -3.64
CA GLY A 131 15.83 -0.72 -4.38
C GLY A 131 16.27 0.70 -4.74
N HIS A 132 16.86 0.83 -5.91
CA HIS A 132 17.45 2.06 -6.42
C HIS A 132 16.81 2.47 -7.74
N VAL A 133 16.98 3.73 -8.10
CA VAL A 133 16.70 4.25 -9.44
C VAL A 133 17.92 4.97 -9.96
N PHE A 134 18.01 5.08 -11.27
CA PHE A 134 19.09 5.77 -11.94
C PHE A 134 18.61 7.17 -12.28
N LEU A 135 19.46 8.17 -12.02
CA LEU A 135 19.24 9.56 -12.34
C LEU A 135 20.29 10.00 -13.34
N ARG A 136 19.86 10.86 -14.27
CA ARG A 136 20.77 11.54 -15.18
C ARG A 136 21.07 12.93 -14.65
N VAL A 137 22.35 13.26 -14.52
CA VAL A 137 22.84 14.53 -13.99
C VAL A 137 23.64 15.23 -15.08
N LYS A 138 23.40 16.53 -15.28
CA LYS A 138 24.20 17.31 -16.23
C LYS A 138 25.62 17.55 -15.70
N GLY A 139 26.63 17.27 -16.51
CA GLY A 139 28.04 17.29 -16.11
C GLY A 139 28.45 16.10 -15.24
N ASP A 140 29.54 16.25 -14.47
CA ASP A 140 30.10 15.21 -13.60
C ASP A 140 29.49 15.25 -12.19
N ALA A 141 28.56 14.33 -11.90
CA ALA A 141 27.90 14.23 -10.61
C ALA A 141 28.88 14.02 -9.45
N ARG A 142 29.99 13.30 -9.65
CA ARG A 142 30.96 13.03 -8.59
C ARG A 142 31.73 14.30 -8.22
N ALA A 143 32.13 15.08 -9.22
CA ALA A 143 32.76 16.37 -9.01
C ALA A 143 31.81 17.35 -8.30
N LEU A 144 30.56 17.44 -8.75
CA LEU A 144 29.54 18.32 -8.15
C LEU A 144 29.27 17.96 -6.68
N LEU A 145 29.14 16.66 -6.36
CA LEU A 145 28.97 16.20 -4.98
C LEU A 145 30.20 16.48 -4.11
N ALA A 146 31.41 16.27 -4.64
CA ALA A 146 32.65 16.56 -3.92
C ALA A 146 32.81 18.07 -3.62
N GLU A 147 32.26 18.92 -4.48
CA GLU A 147 32.21 20.38 -4.30
C GLU A 147 31.03 20.85 -3.45
N GLY A 148 30.13 19.94 -3.02
CA GLY A 148 28.93 20.27 -2.24
C GLY A 148 27.88 21.05 -3.02
N LYS A 149 27.88 20.95 -4.35
CA LYS A 149 26.93 21.64 -5.24
C LYS A 149 25.66 20.81 -5.43
N ASP A 150 24.57 21.50 -5.73
CA ASP A 150 23.32 20.85 -6.15
C ASP A 150 23.52 20.08 -7.46
N LEU A 151 22.86 18.92 -7.54
CA LEU A 151 22.89 18.09 -8.73
C LEU A 151 21.85 18.58 -9.75
N PRO A 152 22.25 19.05 -10.94
CA PRO A 152 21.32 19.43 -11.99
C PRO A 152 20.70 18.17 -12.61
N LEU A 153 19.65 17.66 -11.97
CA LEU A 153 18.91 16.50 -12.44
C LEU A 153 18.23 16.81 -13.78
N ALA A 154 18.19 15.82 -14.65
CA ALA A 154 17.42 15.90 -15.88
C ALA A 154 15.92 16.01 -15.54
N VAL A 155 15.24 16.98 -16.16
CA VAL A 155 13.82 17.25 -15.97
C VAL A 155 13.09 17.27 -17.31
N ALA A 156 11.84 16.82 -17.32
CA ALA A 156 10.90 17.09 -18.39
C ALA A 156 9.98 18.24 -18.00
N THR A 157 9.68 19.12 -18.96
CA THR A 157 8.76 20.24 -18.76
C THR A 157 7.41 19.95 -19.40
N ARG A 158 6.32 20.13 -18.66
CA ARG A 158 4.94 20.06 -19.16
C ARG A 158 4.23 21.38 -18.85
N GLY A 159 4.23 22.31 -19.82
CA GLY A 159 3.84 23.68 -19.53
C GLY A 159 4.81 24.31 -18.53
N ASP A 160 4.28 24.80 -17.41
CA ASP A 160 5.08 25.38 -16.32
C ASP A 160 5.56 24.33 -15.29
N GLU A 161 5.09 23.08 -15.39
CA GLU A 161 5.46 22.02 -14.47
C GLU A 161 6.80 21.37 -14.84
N GLN A 162 7.65 21.14 -13.84
CA GLN A 162 8.88 20.38 -13.98
C GLN A 162 8.73 19.00 -13.33
N LEU A 163 9.08 17.95 -14.07
CA LEU A 163 9.03 16.56 -13.61
C LEU A 163 10.44 15.98 -13.66
N VAL A 164 10.91 15.39 -12.56
CA VAL A 164 12.24 14.77 -12.51
C VAL A 164 12.25 13.49 -13.34
N LEU A 165 13.29 13.28 -14.14
CA LEU A 165 13.48 12.05 -14.89
C LEU A 165 14.24 11.02 -14.06
N ALA A 166 13.65 9.85 -13.88
CA ALA A 166 14.28 8.71 -13.23
C ALA A 166 14.12 7.44 -14.06
N TYR A 167 15.05 6.51 -13.90
CA TYR A 167 15.11 5.30 -14.72
C TYR A 167 15.18 4.05 -13.85
N SER A 168 14.47 3.00 -14.28
CA SER A 168 14.44 1.70 -13.59
C SER A 168 15.76 0.95 -13.71
N SER A 169 16.54 1.21 -14.76
CA SER A 169 17.76 0.48 -15.09
C SER A 169 18.78 1.34 -15.82
N GLY A 170 20.04 0.89 -15.83
CA GLY A 170 21.08 1.49 -16.66
C GLY A 170 20.73 1.45 -18.16
N ARG A 171 20.05 0.39 -18.62
CA ARG A 171 19.58 0.27 -20.01
C ARG A 171 18.55 1.35 -20.36
N ALA A 172 17.57 1.60 -19.49
CA ALA A 172 16.57 2.65 -19.72
C ALA A 172 17.22 4.04 -19.74
N LEU A 173 18.22 4.28 -18.90
CA LEU A 173 19.01 5.51 -18.93
C LEU A 173 19.80 5.66 -20.24
N THR A 174 20.44 4.60 -20.73
CA THR A 174 21.15 4.61 -22.03
C THR A 174 20.19 4.91 -23.19
N GLN A 175 19.00 4.31 -23.20
CA GLN A 175 17.97 4.61 -24.20
C GLN A 175 17.58 6.08 -24.20
N SER A 176 17.54 6.73 -23.03
CA SER A 176 17.29 8.17 -22.95
C SER A 176 18.40 9.01 -23.56
N VAL A 177 19.67 8.69 -23.28
CA VAL A 177 20.82 9.40 -23.86
C VAL A 177 20.87 9.21 -25.39
N GLU A 178 20.50 8.03 -25.88
CA GLU A 178 20.42 7.77 -27.32
C GLU A 178 19.29 8.55 -28.00
N ALA A 179 18.17 8.76 -27.30
CA ALA A 179 17.00 9.45 -27.83
C ALA A 179 17.22 10.97 -27.99
N ASP A 180 17.91 11.63 -27.05
CA ASP A 180 18.15 13.08 -27.11
C ASP A 180 19.58 13.47 -27.52
N GLY A 181 20.53 12.53 -27.49
CA GLY A 181 21.93 12.75 -27.87
C GLY A 181 22.75 13.51 -26.82
N ASP A 182 22.21 13.78 -25.62
CA ASP A 182 22.90 14.56 -24.59
C ASP A 182 23.91 13.70 -23.81
N ARG A 183 25.14 13.70 -24.32
CA ARG A 183 26.27 12.95 -23.75
C ARG A 183 27.07 13.72 -22.71
N ASP A 184 26.74 14.99 -22.45
CA ASP A 184 27.39 15.79 -21.39
C ASP A 184 26.70 15.58 -20.04
N THR A 185 26.42 14.31 -19.75
CA THR A 185 25.69 13.88 -18.57
C THR A 185 26.38 12.69 -17.91
N SER A 186 26.18 12.56 -16.60
CA SER A 186 26.59 11.42 -15.81
C SER A 186 25.37 10.68 -15.26
N ALA A 187 25.53 9.38 -15.05
CA ALA A 187 24.53 8.53 -14.42
C ALA A 187 24.85 8.36 -12.93
N MET A 188 23.82 8.41 -12.09
CA MET A 188 23.94 8.21 -10.65
C MET A 188 22.83 7.30 -10.15
N GLY A 189 23.18 6.24 -9.42
CA GLY A 189 22.21 5.44 -8.66
C GLY A 189 21.82 6.13 -7.37
N GLN A 190 20.53 6.16 -7.05
CA GLN A 190 20.02 6.70 -5.79
C GLN A 190 19.00 5.75 -5.16
N PRO A 191 19.02 5.58 -3.83
CA PRO A 191 17.92 4.95 -3.11
C PRO A 191 16.62 5.68 -3.42
N VAL A 192 15.54 4.94 -3.62
CA VAL A 192 14.25 5.49 -4.03
C VAL A 192 13.70 6.53 -3.05
N MET A 193 13.94 6.34 -1.74
CA MET A 193 13.57 7.32 -0.71
C MET A 193 14.32 8.64 -0.84
N ALA A 194 15.56 8.63 -1.31
CA ALA A 194 16.33 9.85 -1.55
C ALA A 194 15.73 10.64 -2.73
N LEU A 195 15.38 9.97 -3.83
CA LEU A 195 14.69 10.60 -4.96
C LEU A 195 13.36 11.20 -4.51
N MET A 196 12.50 10.43 -3.84
CA MET A 196 11.17 10.92 -3.45
C MET A 196 11.25 12.13 -2.53
N ARG A 197 12.13 12.10 -1.51
CA ARG A 197 12.34 13.25 -0.62
C ARG A 197 12.85 14.48 -1.38
N HIS A 198 13.73 14.30 -2.35
CA HIS A 198 14.22 15.40 -3.19
C HIS A 198 13.10 16.01 -4.03
N VAL A 199 12.26 15.17 -4.65
CA VAL A 199 11.13 15.63 -5.49
C VAL A 199 10.10 16.37 -4.65
N ILE A 200 9.72 15.81 -3.49
CA ILE A 200 8.74 16.40 -2.57
C ILE A 200 9.24 17.72 -1.97
N GLY A 201 10.53 17.78 -1.61
CA GLY A 201 11.14 19.00 -1.06
C GLY A 201 11.48 20.07 -2.11
N GLY A 202 11.40 19.74 -3.40
CA GLY A 202 11.78 20.61 -4.51
C GLY A 202 10.58 21.25 -5.23
N PRO A 203 10.83 22.06 -6.28
CA PRO A 203 9.79 22.72 -7.06
C PRO A 203 9.14 21.80 -8.10
N TYR A 204 9.18 20.48 -7.89
CA TYR A 204 8.82 19.49 -8.90
C TYR A 204 7.36 19.05 -8.76
N ALA A 205 6.69 18.87 -9.90
CA ALA A 205 5.33 18.37 -9.97
C ALA A 205 5.24 16.83 -9.88
N GLY A 206 6.38 16.13 -9.88
CA GLY A 206 6.46 14.68 -9.80
C GLY A 206 7.68 14.09 -10.49
N VAL A 207 7.58 12.80 -10.81
CA VAL A 207 8.62 12.01 -11.50
C VAL A 207 8.07 11.40 -12.78
N VAL A 208 8.88 11.40 -13.84
CA VAL A 208 8.66 10.57 -15.03
C VAL A 208 9.65 9.40 -15.00
N LEU A 209 9.12 8.19 -15.09
CA LEU A 209 9.86 6.94 -15.11
C LEU A 209 10.03 6.45 -16.55
N ASP A 210 11.26 6.10 -16.93
CA ASP A 210 11.61 5.46 -18.21
C ASP A 210 11.02 6.17 -19.44
N HIS A 211 11.08 7.51 -19.46
CA HIS A 211 10.35 8.34 -20.43
C HIS A 211 10.63 8.02 -21.91
N SER A 212 11.82 7.49 -22.22
CA SER A 212 12.28 7.14 -23.57
C SER A 212 11.99 5.69 -23.97
N SER A 213 11.40 4.87 -23.09
CA SER A 213 11.15 3.44 -23.31
C SER A 213 9.81 3.15 -24.01
N GLY A 214 9.35 4.08 -24.88
CA GLY A 214 8.08 3.96 -25.59
C GLY A 214 6.88 4.05 -24.65
N ASP A 215 6.00 3.06 -24.70
CA ASP A 215 4.81 2.98 -23.85
C ASP A 215 5.13 2.56 -22.40
N ALA A 216 6.26 1.90 -22.17
CA ALA A 216 6.69 1.39 -20.87
C ALA A 216 7.24 2.52 -19.98
N ARG A 217 6.39 3.50 -19.68
CA ARG A 217 6.71 4.70 -18.91
C ARG A 217 5.55 5.08 -18.01
N ALA A 218 5.85 5.79 -16.92
CA ALA A 218 4.83 6.28 -16.01
C ALA A 218 5.17 7.69 -15.52
N VAL A 219 4.12 8.46 -15.20
CA VAL A 219 4.24 9.76 -14.54
C VAL A 219 3.59 9.64 -13.17
N LEU A 220 4.36 9.86 -12.12
CA LEU A 220 3.88 9.84 -10.74
C LEU A 220 3.89 11.27 -10.19
N PRO A 221 2.71 11.85 -9.89
CA PRO A 221 2.62 13.23 -9.39
C PRO A 221 3.12 13.33 -7.94
N THR A 222 3.62 14.50 -7.55
CA THR A 222 4.14 14.75 -6.18
C THR A 222 3.12 14.39 -5.10
N ALA A 223 1.84 14.68 -5.29
CA ALA A 223 0.79 14.31 -4.32
C ALA A 223 0.69 12.79 -4.06
N LEU A 224 1.01 11.95 -5.06
CA LEU A 224 1.10 10.50 -4.85
C LEU A 224 2.37 10.13 -4.10
N LEU A 225 3.51 10.75 -4.44
CA LEU A 225 4.78 10.52 -3.76
C LEU A 225 4.74 10.92 -2.28
N GLU A 226 4.06 12.01 -1.94
CA GLU A 226 3.85 12.45 -0.56
C GLU A 226 3.11 11.38 0.25
N ARG A 227 2.02 10.84 -0.31
CA ARG A 227 1.26 9.75 0.32
C ARG A 227 2.12 8.51 0.50
N MET A 228 2.85 8.10 -0.54
CA MET A 228 3.78 6.98 -0.50
C MET A 228 4.82 7.13 0.62
N VAL A 229 5.42 8.31 0.77
CA VAL A 229 6.43 8.54 1.81
C VAL A 229 5.81 8.61 3.20
N SER A 230 4.59 9.14 3.34
CA SER A 230 3.94 9.30 4.64
C SER A 230 3.54 7.99 5.32
N GLU A 231 3.31 6.93 4.55
CA GLU A 231 2.86 5.62 5.03
C GLU A 231 3.97 4.56 4.99
N ALA A 232 5.15 4.90 4.47
CA ALA A 232 6.27 3.98 4.32
C ALA A 232 7.14 3.88 5.58
N ASP A 233 7.74 2.70 5.77
CA ASP A 233 8.91 2.55 6.62
C ASP A 233 10.05 3.44 6.06
N PRO A 234 10.64 4.36 6.85
CA PRO A 234 11.67 5.28 6.36
C PRO A 234 12.88 4.58 5.72
N ASP A 235 13.18 3.38 6.20
CA ASP A 235 14.28 2.53 5.74
C ASP A 235 13.80 1.37 4.85
N LEU A 236 12.49 1.26 4.60
CA LEU A 236 11.88 0.22 3.75
C LEU A 236 12.34 -1.19 4.11
N ARG A 237 12.50 -1.53 5.40
CA ARG A 237 13.19 -2.74 5.86
C ARG A 237 12.54 -4.02 5.35
N VAL A 238 11.22 -4.16 5.56
CA VAL A 238 10.45 -5.34 5.10
C VAL A 238 10.49 -5.45 3.58
N LYS A 239 10.23 -4.33 2.88
CA LYS A 239 10.18 -4.31 1.42
C LYS A 239 11.53 -4.62 0.77
N THR A 240 12.61 -4.09 1.35
CA THR A 240 13.98 -4.37 0.92
C THR A 240 14.30 -5.85 1.09
N ALA A 241 14.02 -6.43 2.26
CA ALA A 241 14.23 -7.85 2.53
C ALA A 241 13.47 -8.78 1.55
N LEU A 242 12.26 -8.38 1.11
CA LEU A 242 11.46 -9.13 0.13
C LEU A 242 11.97 -8.97 -1.31
N SER A 243 12.59 -7.83 -1.64
CA SER A 243 13.11 -7.55 -2.98
C SER A 243 14.49 -8.16 -3.26
N GLU A 244 15.21 -8.55 -2.21
CA GLU A 244 16.52 -9.17 -2.31
C GLU A 244 16.44 -10.68 -2.57
N LYS A 245 17.60 -11.29 -2.85
CA LYS A 245 17.67 -12.74 -3.02
C LYS A 245 17.30 -13.41 -1.70
N ARG A 246 16.35 -14.34 -1.73
CA ARG A 246 15.90 -15.07 -0.55
C ARG A 246 17.06 -15.88 0.06
N THR A 247 17.20 -15.80 1.37
CA THR A 247 18.16 -16.56 2.17
C THR A 247 17.45 -17.14 3.39
N GLU A 248 18.13 -18.01 4.12
CA GLU A 248 17.61 -18.57 5.38
C GLU A 248 17.33 -17.49 6.44
N SER A 249 18.03 -16.34 6.39
CA SER A 249 17.83 -15.23 7.32
C SER A 249 16.73 -14.26 6.90
N THR A 250 16.11 -14.41 5.71
CA THR A 250 15.09 -13.46 5.24
C THR A 250 13.89 -13.40 6.21
N ALA A 251 13.46 -14.53 6.77
CA ALA A 251 12.36 -14.58 7.72
C ALA A 251 12.70 -13.80 9.01
N SER A 252 13.86 -14.07 9.63
CA SER A 252 14.28 -13.38 10.85
C SER A 252 14.47 -11.88 10.62
N THR A 253 15.04 -11.46 9.49
CA THR A 253 15.18 -10.02 9.16
C THR A 253 13.84 -9.29 9.10
N ILE A 254 12.81 -9.94 8.55
CA ILE A 254 11.45 -9.36 8.49
C ILE A 254 10.84 -9.29 9.89
N VAL A 255 10.98 -10.35 10.69
CA VAL A 255 10.47 -10.37 12.07
C VAL A 255 11.16 -9.31 12.93
N ASP A 256 12.48 -9.16 12.82
CA ASP A 256 13.24 -8.12 13.52
C ASP A 256 12.77 -6.71 13.13
N ALA A 257 12.46 -6.49 11.85
CA ALA A 257 11.91 -5.21 11.41
C ALA A 257 10.53 -4.93 12.03
N VAL A 258 9.65 -5.94 12.08
CA VAL A 258 8.32 -5.83 12.72
C VAL A 258 8.42 -5.55 14.21
N LEU A 259 9.31 -6.25 14.92
CA LEU A 259 9.59 -6.01 16.35
C LEU A 259 10.18 -4.61 16.58
N ALA A 260 10.96 -4.09 15.63
CA ALA A 260 11.48 -2.74 15.62
C ALA A 260 10.49 -1.69 15.05
N GLY A 261 9.19 -2.02 15.01
CA GLY A 261 8.11 -1.09 14.69
C GLY A 261 7.98 -0.74 13.20
N ALA A 262 8.42 -1.61 12.29
CA ALA A 262 8.10 -1.44 10.87
C ALA A 262 6.57 -1.44 10.67
N PRO A 263 6.02 -0.49 9.88
CA PRO A 263 4.59 -0.41 9.65
C PRO A 263 4.06 -1.68 8.96
N LEU A 264 2.94 -2.18 9.48
CA LEU A 264 2.19 -3.28 8.90
C LEU A 264 0.75 -2.86 8.67
N TRP A 265 0.15 -3.43 7.64
CA TRP A 265 -1.24 -3.17 7.27
C TRP A 265 -1.96 -4.49 7.04
N ILE A 266 -3.25 -4.53 7.39
CA ILE A 266 -4.15 -5.63 7.05
C ILE A 266 -5.22 -5.14 6.08
N ALA A 267 -5.71 -6.07 5.27
CA ALA A 267 -6.85 -5.82 4.40
C ALA A 267 -8.15 -6.17 5.13
N VAL A 268 -9.03 -5.18 5.27
CA VAL A 268 -10.35 -5.36 5.87
C VAL A 268 -11.45 -5.10 4.87
N ALA A 269 -12.50 -5.91 4.92
CA ALA A 269 -13.70 -5.74 4.12
C ALA A 269 -14.94 -5.78 5.01
N GLN A 270 -15.91 -4.94 4.70
CA GLN A 270 -17.25 -5.03 5.27
C GLN A 270 -18.19 -5.54 4.19
N SER A 271 -19.04 -6.52 4.53
CA SER A 271 -19.99 -7.08 3.57
C SER A 271 -21.06 -6.07 3.19
N GLU A 272 -21.50 -5.26 4.16
CA GLU A 272 -22.54 -4.22 4.08
C GLU A 272 -22.23 -3.12 5.13
N GLU A 273 -22.81 -1.93 4.99
CA GLU A 273 -22.58 -0.81 5.91
C GLU A 273 -23.04 -1.15 7.33
N GLY A 274 -22.11 -1.14 8.29
CA GLY A 274 -22.37 -1.56 9.68
C GLY A 274 -22.35 -3.09 9.92
N GLY A 275 -22.06 -3.89 8.88
CA GLY A 275 -21.88 -5.34 8.99
C GLY A 275 -20.56 -5.76 9.65
N PRO A 276 -20.37 -7.07 9.89
CA PRO A 276 -19.14 -7.59 10.48
C PRO A 276 -17.93 -7.29 9.57
N VAL A 277 -16.85 -6.85 10.20
CA VAL A 277 -15.57 -6.61 9.52
C VAL A 277 -14.87 -7.96 9.33
N GLY A 278 -14.62 -8.33 8.09
CA GLY A 278 -13.75 -9.45 7.74
C GLY A 278 -12.31 -8.99 7.53
N VAL A 279 -11.35 -9.80 7.96
CA VAL A 279 -9.92 -9.59 7.69
C VAL A 279 -9.47 -10.61 6.65
N ALA A 280 -8.61 -10.18 5.72
CA ALA A 280 -8.10 -11.05 4.67
C ALA A 280 -7.19 -12.16 5.23
N GLU A 281 -7.48 -13.39 4.81
CA GLU A 281 -6.68 -14.57 5.11
C GLU A 281 -6.41 -15.36 3.84
N SER A 282 -5.23 -15.95 3.79
CA SER A 282 -4.82 -16.91 2.77
C SER A 282 -4.85 -18.33 3.35
N ARG A 283 -5.15 -19.32 2.49
CA ARG A 283 -5.10 -20.74 2.84
C ARG A 283 -4.14 -21.50 1.95
N THR A 284 -3.38 -22.43 2.53
CA THR A 284 -2.57 -23.37 1.75
C THR A 284 -3.44 -24.53 1.25
N ALA A 285 -2.89 -25.34 0.34
CA ALA A 285 -3.60 -26.51 -0.18
C ALA A 285 -3.86 -27.57 0.91
N THR A 286 -3.05 -27.56 1.97
CA THR A 286 -3.18 -28.41 3.16
C THR A 286 -4.11 -27.82 4.21
N GLY A 287 -4.66 -26.61 3.99
CA GLY A 287 -5.66 -25.98 4.84
C GLY A 287 -5.10 -25.04 5.92
N GLU A 288 -3.79 -24.84 5.98
CA GLU A 288 -3.15 -23.90 6.91
C GLU A 288 -3.62 -22.48 6.62
N ARG A 289 -3.90 -21.70 7.67
CA ARG A 289 -4.43 -20.34 7.56
C ARG A 289 -3.33 -19.32 7.87
N PHE A 290 -3.22 -18.31 7.02
CA PHE A 290 -2.27 -17.21 7.18
C PHE A 290 -3.01 -15.88 7.14
N LEU A 291 -2.76 -15.02 8.12
CA LEU A 291 -3.21 -13.64 8.07
C LEU A 291 -2.42 -12.90 6.99
N GLU A 292 -3.11 -12.21 6.08
CA GLU A 292 -2.46 -11.41 5.04
C GLU A 292 -2.04 -10.05 5.60
N VAL A 293 -0.74 -9.75 5.52
CA VAL A 293 -0.18 -8.49 5.97
C VAL A 293 0.63 -7.83 4.85
N PHE A 294 0.63 -6.49 4.84
CA PHE A 294 1.26 -5.67 3.82
C PHE A 294 2.27 -4.73 4.48
N SER A 295 3.39 -4.48 3.81
CA SER A 295 4.39 -3.51 4.25
C SER A 295 4.00 -2.08 3.88
N HIS A 296 3.08 -1.93 2.92
CA HIS A 296 2.55 -0.63 2.49
C HIS A 296 1.11 -0.76 1.95
N PRO A 297 0.21 0.22 2.19
CA PRO A 297 -1.19 0.13 1.74
C PRO A 297 -1.35 0.09 0.21
N LEU A 298 -0.40 0.64 -0.54
CA LEU A 298 -0.38 0.51 -2.01
C LEU A 298 -0.32 -0.95 -2.50
N GLU A 299 0.25 -1.87 -1.73
CA GLU A 299 0.30 -3.29 -2.10
C GLU A 299 -1.12 -3.87 -2.15
N LEU A 300 -1.97 -3.48 -1.20
CA LEU A 300 -3.37 -3.83 -1.19
C LEU A 300 -4.15 -3.16 -2.32
N LEU A 301 -3.94 -1.85 -2.53
CA LEU A 301 -4.63 -1.11 -3.58
C LEU A 301 -4.30 -1.67 -4.98
N ALA A 302 -3.05 -2.09 -5.20
CA ALA A 302 -2.63 -2.71 -6.45
C ALA A 302 -3.24 -4.11 -6.68
N LEU A 303 -3.66 -4.81 -5.62
CA LEU A 303 -4.43 -6.06 -5.77
C LEU A 303 -5.83 -5.81 -6.35
N GLY A 304 -6.39 -4.61 -6.20
CA GLY A 304 -7.68 -4.23 -6.76
C GLY A 304 -8.87 -4.96 -6.13
N ARG A 305 -8.72 -5.48 -4.90
CA ARG A 305 -9.75 -6.26 -4.19
C ARG A 305 -10.89 -5.41 -3.62
N GLY A 306 -10.69 -4.10 -3.53
CA GLY A 306 -11.63 -3.17 -2.89
C GLY A 306 -11.61 -3.20 -1.36
N ASP A 307 -10.68 -3.96 -0.77
CA ASP A 307 -10.44 -3.99 0.66
C ASP A 307 -9.84 -2.65 1.13
N GLN A 308 -10.12 -2.28 2.38
CA GLN A 308 -9.54 -1.11 3.04
C GLN A 308 -8.26 -1.51 3.78
N ALA A 309 -7.22 -0.70 3.67
CA ALA A 309 -5.99 -0.90 4.42
C ALA A 309 -6.17 -0.32 5.84
N VAL A 310 -5.92 -1.13 6.86
CA VAL A 310 -5.93 -0.70 8.26
C VAL A 310 -4.54 -0.95 8.87
N PRO A 311 -3.92 0.05 9.53
CA PRO A 311 -2.66 -0.15 10.22
C PRO A 311 -2.80 -1.22 11.31
N LEU A 312 -1.85 -2.14 11.36
CA LEU A 312 -1.76 -3.19 12.37
C LEU A 312 -0.58 -2.89 13.30
N GLN A 313 -0.84 -2.65 14.58
CA GLN A 313 0.21 -2.49 15.58
C GLN A 313 0.79 -3.85 15.97
N THR A 314 2.07 -3.89 16.33
CA THR A 314 2.77 -5.13 16.68
C THR A 314 2.10 -5.85 17.87
N GLU A 315 1.58 -5.13 18.86
CA GLU A 315 0.86 -5.71 20.00
C GLU A 315 -0.50 -6.27 19.60
N GLN A 316 -1.17 -5.65 18.62
CA GLN A 316 -2.43 -6.17 18.07
C GLN A 316 -2.18 -7.45 17.28
N LEU A 317 -1.10 -7.49 16.51
CA LEU A 317 -0.63 -8.68 15.82
C LEU A 317 -0.33 -9.81 16.81
N ALA A 318 0.42 -9.54 17.87
CA ALA A 318 0.74 -10.51 18.91
C ALA A 318 -0.53 -11.11 19.53
N LYS A 319 -1.49 -10.26 19.92
CA LYS A 319 -2.79 -10.69 20.47
C LYS A 319 -3.61 -11.50 19.48
N ALA A 320 -3.64 -11.10 18.20
CA ALA A 320 -4.39 -11.81 17.16
C ALA A 320 -3.82 -13.22 16.95
N LEU A 321 -2.49 -13.36 16.90
CA LEU A 321 -1.83 -14.66 16.77
C LEU A 321 -2.08 -15.51 18.03
N ALA A 322 -1.88 -14.96 19.23
CA ALA A 322 -2.08 -15.68 20.48
C ALA A 322 -3.55 -16.10 20.73
N GLY A 323 -4.51 -15.33 20.21
CA GLY A 323 -5.94 -15.58 20.39
C GLY A 323 -6.57 -16.56 19.40
N ASP A 324 -5.93 -16.88 18.27
CA ASP A 324 -6.41 -17.86 17.28
C ASP A 324 -5.32 -18.91 16.98
N ASP A 325 -5.41 -20.06 17.65
CA ASP A 325 -4.54 -21.23 17.41
C ASP A 325 -4.69 -21.80 15.99
N GLY A 326 -5.80 -21.48 15.31
CA GLY A 326 -6.04 -21.84 13.92
C GLY A 326 -5.27 -21.00 12.92
N LEU A 327 -4.68 -19.87 13.32
CA LEU A 327 -3.75 -19.10 12.49
C LEU A 327 -2.34 -19.70 12.58
N THR A 328 -1.88 -20.22 11.43
CA THR A 328 -0.56 -20.84 11.28
C THR A 328 0.56 -19.80 11.15
N GLY A 329 0.22 -18.55 10.82
CA GLY A 329 1.18 -17.45 10.78
C GLY A 329 0.75 -16.31 9.86
N LEU A 330 1.72 -15.65 9.22
CA LEU A 330 1.53 -14.50 8.34
C LEU A 330 1.92 -14.81 6.89
N LEU A 331 1.16 -14.25 5.94
CA LEU A 331 1.57 -14.10 4.55
C LEU A 331 1.87 -12.62 4.30
N VAL A 332 3.16 -12.29 4.15
CA VAL A 332 3.62 -10.91 3.95
C VAL A 332 3.68 -10.59 2.47
N ASP A 333 3.15 -9.41 2.09
CA ASP A 333 3.01 -8.89 0.73
C ASP A 333 2.45 -9.91 -0.30
N PRO A 334 1.18 -10.35 -0.15
CA PRO A 334 0.55 -11.29 -1.08
C PRO A 334 0.59 -10.87 -2.56
N ALA A 335 0.77 -9.57 -2.87
CA ALA A 335 0.92 -9.05 -4.23
C ALA A 335 2.30 -9.33 -4.85
N GLY A 336 3.23 -9.82 -4.04
CA GLY A 336 4.56 -10.28 -4.43
C GLY A 336 5.60 -9.15 -4.47
N PRO A 337 6.86 -9.45 -4.09
CA PRO A 337 7.36 -10.75 -3.61
C PRO A 337 6.86 -11.13 -2.21
N TRP A 338 6.30 -12.35 -2.05
CA TRP A 338 5.69 -12.76 -0.77
C TRP A 338 6.54 -13.75 0.02
N ILE A 339 6.42 -13.72 1.35
CA ILE A 339 6.98 -14.75 2.25
C ILE A 339 5.93 -15.21 3.25
N ARG A 340 6.03 -16.47 3.68
CA ARG A 340 5.29 -16.98 4.83
C ARG A 340 6.17 -16.97 6.06
N LEU A 341 5.62 -16.49 7.16
CA LEU A 341 6.20 -16.59 8.48
C LEU A 341 5.29 -17.47 9.30
N ASN A 342 5.82 -18.57 9.84
CA ASN A 342 5.06 -19.46 10.71
C ASN A 342 5.14 -18.98 12.18
N ARG A 343 4.47 -19.69 13.09
CA ARG A 343 4.49 -19.33 14.52
C ARG A 343 5.88 -19.42 15.17
N ASP A 344 6.74 -20.32 14.72
CA ASP A 344 8.11 -20.44 15.22
C ASP A 344 8.95 -19.23 14.80
N ASP A 345 8.82 -18.77 13.55
CA ASP A 345 9.44 -17.53 13.08
C ASP A 345 8.96 -16.33 13.90
N LEU A 346 7.69 -16.33 14.30
CA LEU A 346 7.00 -15.24 15.01
C LEU A 346 7.09 -15.34 16.53
N ALA A 347 7.93 -16.23 17.09
CA ALA A 347 8.03 -16.44 18.54
C ALA A 347 8.30 -15.13 19.32
N GLY A 348 9.15 -14.24 18.79
CA GLY A 348 9.43 -12.95 19.41
C GLY A 348 8.22 -12.00 19.42
N VAL A 349 7.35 -12.06 18.41
CA VAL A 349 6.11 -11.28 18.37
C VAL A 349 5.08 -11.86 19.33
N LEU A 350 4.95 -13.19 19.39
CA LEU A 350 4.04 -13.88 20.31
C LEU A 350 4.36 -13.59 21.79
N ALA A 351 5.64 -13.45 22.13
CA ALA A 351 6.06 -13.07 23.48
C ALA A 351 5.55 -11.69 23.94
N LEU A 352 5.12 -10.82 23.02
CA LEU A 352 4.53 -9.51 23.37
C LEU A 352 3.05 -9.61 23.80
N ALA A 353 2.42 -10.77 23.64
CA ALA A 353 1.04 -11.00 24.08
C ALA A 353 0.93 -11.46 25.55
N GLU A 354 2.05 -11.85 26.16
CA GLU A 354 2.17 -12.24 27.58
C GLU A 354 2.19 -11.01 28.51
#